data_AF-A0A958G8S3-F1
#
_entry.id   AF-A0A958G8S3-F1
#
_cell.length_a   1.000
_cell.length_b   1.000
_cell.length_c   1.000
_cell.angle_alpha   90.00
_cell.angle_beta   90.00
_cell.angle_gamma   90.00
#
_symmetry.space_group_name_H-M   'P 1'
#
loop_
_entity.id
_entity.type
_entity.pdbx_description
1 polymer ?
#
loop_
_entity_poly.entity_id
_entity_poly.type
_entity_poly.pdbx_seq_one_letter_code
_entity_poly.pdbx_strand_id
1 'polypeptide(L)'
;MGIRYNAPFVLTFTFFCIFVMAVSDLTGGATTRQFFTLHPIFVYNDPLSYMRLISHAAGHANWEHLGSNFAYILLIGPILEEKYGTQSLLVMSLITALVTGLL
;
A
#
# COMPACT_ATOMS: atom_id res chain seq x y z
N MET A 1 -20.02 -18.13 13.71
CA MET A 1 -19.17 -16.94 13.93
C MET A 1 -18.69 -16.47 12.57
N GLY A 2 -19.05 -15.26 12.15
CA GLY A 2 -18.51 -14.66 10.93
C GLY A 2 -17.24 -13.88 11.26
N ILE A 3 -16.31 -13.80 10.31
CA ILE A 3 -15.16 -12.89 10.39
C ILE A 3 -15.71 -11.46 10.42
N ARG A 4 -15.38 -10.68 11.46
CA ARG A 4 -15.76 -9.27 11.55
C ARG A 4 -14.54 -8.41 11.19
N TYR A 5 -14.67 -7.61 10.14
CA TYR A 5 -13.71 -6.56 9.80
C TYR A 5 -14.11 -5.27 10.53
N ASN A 6 -13.42 -4.96 11.62
CA ASN A 6 -13.63 -3.72 12.37
C ASN A 6 -12.94 -2.50 11.74
N ALA A 7 -11.95 -2.72 10.88
CA ALA A 7 -11.28 -1.68 10.10
C ALA A 7 -11.15 -2.12 8.63
N PRO A 8 -12.24 -1.97 7.82
CA PRO A 8 -12.30 -2.47 6.45
C PRO A 8 -11.13 -2.08 5.56
N PHE A 9 -10.79 -0.80 5.49
CA PHE A 9 -9.71 -0.29 4.65
C PHE A 9 -8.35 -0.73 5.19
N VAL A 10 -8.09 -0.51 6.48
CA VAL A 10 -6.76 -0.76 7.07
C VAL A 10 -6.38 -2.24 6.97
N LEU A 11 -7.30 -3.14 7.32
CA LEU A 11 -7.03 -4.58 7.23
C LEU A 11 -6.92 -5.04 5.78
N THR A 12 -7.79 -4.57 4.89
CA THR A 12 -7.71 -4.93 3.46
C THR A 12 -6.38 -4.48 2.84
N PHE A 13 -5.95 -3.25 3.13
CA PHE A 13 -4.68 -2.73 2.64
C PHE A 13 -3.49 -3.49 3.23
N THR A 14 -3.55 -3.89 4.51
CA THR A 14 -2.53 -4.74 5.14
C THR A 14 -2.40 -6.08 4.45
N PHE A 15 -3.50 -6.80 4.26
CA PHE A 15 -3.48 -8.10 3.58
C PHE A 15 -3.02 -7.97 2.11
N PHE A 16 -3.39 -6.87 1.44
CA PHE A 16 -2.91 -6.58 0.10
C PHE A 16 -1.38 -6.41 0.07
N CYS A 17 -0.79 -5.65 0.99
CA CYS A 17 0.67 -5.46 1.04
C CYS A 17 1.41 -6.77 1.40
N ILE A 18 0.85 -7.58 2.29
CA ILE A 18 1.37 -8.93 2.59
C ILE A 18 1.33 -9.81 1.33
N PHE A 19 0.22 -9.78 0.59
CA PHE A 19 0.09 -10.51 -0.68
C PHE A 19 1.13 -10.05 -1.71
N VAL A 20 1.32 -8.75 -1.88
CA VAL A 20 2.36 -8.19 -2.76
C VAL A 20 3.74 -8.66 -2.34
N MET A 21 4.08 -8.63 -1.05
CA MET A 21 5.36 -9.11 -0.53
C MET A 21 5.56 -10.62 -0.78
N ALA A 22 4.53 -11.44 -0.55
CA ALA A 22 4.60 -12.88 -0.82
C ALA A 22 4.82 -13.18 -2.31
N VAL A 23 4.12 -12.48 -3.21
CA VAL A 23 4.35 -12.61 -4.66
C VAL A 23 5.73 -12.08 -5.06
N SER A 24 6.21 -11.03 -4.39
CA SER A 24 7.56 -10.50 -4.58
C SER A 24 8.62 -11.54 -4.27
N ASP A 25 8.50 -12.28 -3.16
CA ASP A 25 9.42 -13.37 -2.81
C ASP A 25 9.42 -14.48 -3.86
N LEU A 26 8.24 -14.91 -4.31
CA LEU A 26 8.09 -15.93 -5.36
C LEU A 26 8.72 -15.52 -6.70
N THR A 27 8.80 -14.21 -6.97
CA THR A 27 9.33 -13.65 -8.21
C THR A 27 10.74 -13.06 -8.08
N GLY A 28 11.43 -13.29 -6.95
CA GLY A 28 12.75 -12.72 -6.70
C GLY A 28 12.77 -11.18 -6.78
N GLY A 29 11.69 -10.54 -6.32
CA GLY A 29 11.52 -9.09 -6.30
C GLY A 29 11.10 -8.47 -7.62
N ALA A 30 10.82 -9.24 -8.67
CA ALA A 30 10.42 -8.68 -9.97
C ALA A 30 9.06 -7.98 -9.89
N THR A 31 8.06 -8.57 -9.22
CA THR A 31 6.72 -7.97 -9.08
C THR A 31 6.76 -6.61 -8.41
N THR A 32 7.47 -6.48 -7.27
CA THR A 32 7.60 -5.19 -6.57
C THR A 32 8.28 -4.15 -7.44
N ARG A 33 9.42 -4.50 -8.07
CA ARG A 33 10.15 -3.59 -8.95
C ARG A 33 9.34 -3.12 -10.16
N GLN A 34 8.53 -3.99 -10.73
CA GLN A 34 7.76 -3.69 -11.94
C GLN A 34 6.45 -2.96 -11.65
N PHE A 35 5.77 -3.22 -10.54
CA PHE A 35 4.41 -2.71 -10.32
C PHE A 35 4.25 -1.84 -9.08
N PHE A 36 5.13 -1.96 -8.09
CA PHE A 36 4.98 -1.34 -6.76
C PHE A 36 6.22 -0.53 -6.36
N THR A 37 6.96 0.00 -7.32
CA THR A 37 8.13 0.85 -7.07
C THR A 37 8.12 2.00 -8.06
N LEU A 38 8.40 3.22 -7.59
CA LEU A 38 8.60 4.37 -8.46
C LEU A 38 9.95 4.26 -9.17
N HIS A 39 9.95 4.58 -10.45
CA HIS A 39 11.19 4.62 -11.24
C HIS A 39 11.65 6.08 -11.37
N PRO A 40 12.97 6.34 -11.45
CA PRO A 40 13.49 7.71 -11.52
C PRO A 40 13.01 8.52 -12.73
N ILE A 41 12.61 7.84 -13.81
CA ILE A 41 12.14 8.46 -15.04
C ILE A 41 10.64 8.19 -15.17
N PHE A 42 9.86 9.27 -15.10
CA PHE A 42 8.43 9.21 -15.40
C PHE A 42 8.20 9.23 -16.91
N VAL A 43 7.51 8.21 -17.44
CA VAL A 43 7.24 8.10 -18.88
C VAL A 43 5.77 8.39 -19.15
N TYR A 44 5.47 9.55 -19.75
CA TYR A 44 4.09 10.00 -20.02
C TYR A 44 3.27 9.06 -20.91
N ASN A 45 3.93 8.25 -21.76
CA ASN A 45 3.27 7.31 -22.65
C ASN A 45 3.14 5.90 -22.06
N ASP A 46 3.54 5.69 -20.80
CA ASP A 46 3.49 4.40 -20.11
C ASP A 46 2.39 4.41 -19.04
N PRO A 47 1.28 3.65 -19.22
CA PRO A 47 0.24 3.51 -18.21
C PRO A 47 0.75 2.99 -16.86
N LEU A 48 1.83 2.20 -16.84
CA LEU A 48 2.41 1.69 -15.60
C LEU A 48 3.04 2.80 -14.76
N SER A 49 3.58 3.85 -15.39
CA SER A 49 4.14 5.00 -14.68
C SER A 49 3.06 5.72 -13.85
N TYR A 50 1.84 5.85 -14.39
CA TYR A 50 0.70 6.40 -13.64
C TYR A 50 0.21 5.47 -12.53
N MET A 51 0.15 4.16 -12.77
CA MET A 51 -0.23 3.19 -11.74
C MET A 51 0.74 3.24 -10.55
N ARG A 52 2.05 3.29 -10.83
CA ARG A 52 3.12 3.33 -9.82
C ARG A 52 3.03 4.54 -8.90
N LEU A 53 2.47 5.67 -9.34
CA LEU A 53 2.25 6.85 -8.49
C LEU A 53 1.41 6.55 -7.26
N ILE A 54 0.54 5.52 -7.29
CA ILE A 54 -0.27 5.13 -6.14
C ILE A 54 0.19 3.78 -5.61
N SER A 55 0.43 2.81 -6.50
CA SER A 55 0.75 1.44 -6.08
C SER A 55 2.09 1.33 -5.36
N HIS A 56 3.02 2.28 -5.52
CA HIS A 56 4.30 2.23 -4.78
C HIS A 56 4.11 2.20 -3.25
N ALA A 57 3.01 2.76 -2.73
CA ALA A 57 2.70 2.72 -1.31
C ALA A 57 2.49 1.29 -0.76
N ALA A 58 2.23 0.31 -1.63
CA ALA A 58 2.10 -1.11 -1.23
C ALA A 58 3.41 -1.90 -1.38
N GLY A 59 4.43 -1.36 -2.06
CA GLY A 59 5.70 -2.05 -2.29
C GLY A 59 6.63 -1.95 -1.09
N HIS A 60 7.27 -3.06 -0.72
CA HIS A 60 8.19 -3.13 0.40
C HIS A 60 9.50 -3.84 0.01
N ALA A 61 10.62 -3.41 0.61
CA ALA A 61 11.93 -3.97 0.31
C ALA A 61 12.15 -5.37 0.89
N ASN A 62 11.57 -5.65 2.06
CA ASN A 62 11.65 -6.94 2.76
C ASN A 62 10.57 -7.03 3.85
N TRP A 63 10.47 -8.19 4.50
CA TRP A 63 9.49 -8.47 5.58
C TRP A 63 9.68 -7.60 6.82
N GLU A 64 10.91 -7.19 7.14
CA GLU A 64 11.18 -6.31 8.29
C GLU A 64 10.66 -4.89 8.02
N HIS A 65 10.88 -4.38 6.80
CA HIS A 65 10.33 -3.11 6.35
C HIS A 65 8.79 -3.13 6.33
N LEU A 66 8.17 -4.21 5.85
CA LEU A 66 6.72 -4.39 5.90
C LEU A 66 6.22 -4.43 7.35
N GLY A 67 6.81 -5.26 8.20
CA GLY A 67 6.37 -5.47 9.58
C GLY A 67 6.46 -4.22 10.44
N SER A 68 7.57 -3.47 10.33
CA SER A 68 7.76 -2.21 11.06
C SER A 68 6.75 -1.13 10.65
N ASN A 69 6.47 -0.96 9.35
CA ASN A 69 5.44 -0.01 8.89
C ASN A 69 4.04 -0.43 9.34
N PHE A 70 3.67 -1.70 9.14
CA PHE A 70 2.35 -2.18 9.50
C PHE A 70 2.10 -2.30 11.00
N ALA A 71 3.14 -2.38 11.83
CA ALA A 71 2.99 -2.24 13.28
C ALA A 71 2.34 -0.88 13.64
N TYR A 72 2.81 0.22 13.03
CA TYR A 72 2.21 1.55 13.24
C TYR A 72 0.83 1.68 12.61
N ILE A 73 0.66 1.21 11.36
CA ILE A 73 -0.61 1.28 10.65
C ILE A 73 -1.70 0.48 11.37
N LEU A 74 -1.40 -0.72 11.86
CA LEU A 74 -2.37 -1.55 12.58
C LEU A 74 -2.65 -1.04 14.00
N LEU A 75 -1.70 -0.33 14.62
CA LEU A 75 -1.90 0.28 15.93
C LEU A 75 -2.85 1.49 15.86
N ILE A 76 -2.65 2.38 14.88
CA ILE A 76 -3.35 3.67 14.82
C ILE A 76 -4.48 3.67 13.77
N GLY A 77 -4.28 2.97 12.65
CA GLY A 77 -5.19 2.94 11.52
C GLY A 77 -6.63 2.55 11.89
N PRO A 78 -6.90 1.47 12.63
CA PRO A 78 -8.26 1.09 12.99
C PRO A 78 -8.99 2.17 13.79
N ILE A 79 -8.29 2.86 14.70
CA ILE A 79 -8.85 3.96 15.51
C ILE A 79 -9.19 5.15 14.61
N LEU A 80 -8.34 5.45 13.63
CA LEU A 80 -8.62 6.49 12.64
C LEU A 80 -9.78 6.10 11.73
N GLU A 81 -9.86 4.85 11.30
CA GLU A 81 -10.92 4.37 10.43
C GLU A 81 -12.28 4.39 11.15
N GLU A 82 -12.33 4.01 12.42
CA GLU A 82 -13.55 4.11 13.25
C GLU A 82 -13.97 5.57 13.45
N LYS A 83 -13.00 6.47 13.68
CA LYS A 83 -13.28 7.89 13.95
C LYS A 83 -13.68 8.70 12.70
N TYR A 84 -13.02 8.46 11.58
CA TYR A 84 -13.16 9.26 10.36
C TYR A 84 -13.91 8.54 9.24
N GLY A 85 -14.14 7.24 9.37
CA GLY A 85 -14.78 6.39 8.39
C GLY A 85 -13.83 5.86 7.31
N THR A 86 -14.15 4.66 6.81
CA THR A 86 -13.42 3.95 5.74
C THR A 86 -13.21 4.80 4.50
N GLN A 87 -14.25 5.50 4.02
CA GLN A 87 -14.16 6.29 2.79
C GLN A 87 -13.17 7.46 2.93
N SER A 88 -13.25 8.18 4.05
CA SER A 88 -12.34 9.30 4.33
C SER A 88 -10.89 8.82 4.40
N LEU A 89 -10.63 7.72 5.12
CA LEU A 89 -9.28 7.19 5.27
C LEU A 89 -8.72 6.69 3.93
N LEU A 90 -9.54 6.01 3.11
CA LEU A 90 -9.17 5.59 1.76
C LEU A 90 -8.77 6.78 0.88
N VAL A 91 -9.58 7.85 0.87
CA VAL A 91 -9.30 9.05 0.06
C VAL A 91 -8.02 9.74 0.55
N MET A 92 -7.84 9.87 1.87
CA MET A 92 -6.63 10.43 2.45
C MET A 92 -5.39 9.63 2.04
N SER A 93 -5.44 8.30 2.15
CA SER A 93 -4.32 7.44 1.76
C SER A 93 -4.00 7.52 0.26
N LEU A 94 -5.01 7.59 -0.61
CA LEU A 94 -4.81 7.75 -2.05
C LEU A 94 -4.17 9.10 -2.40
N ILE A 95 -4.63 10.19 -1.78
CA ILE A 95 -4.05 11.52 -1.95
C ILE A 95 -2.62 11.53 -1.43
N THR A 96 -2.36 10.96 -0.24
CA THR A 96 -1.01 10.87 0.32
C THR A 96 -0.09 10.11 -0.63
N ALA A 97 -0.47 8.92 -1.08
CA ALA A 97 0.33 8.14 -2.02
C ALA A 97 0.61 8.92 -3.31
N LEU A 98 -0.40 9.54 -3.90
CA LEU A 98 -0.23 10.34 -5.11
C LEU A 98 0.75 11.50 -4.91
N VAL A 99 0.57 12.28 -3.84
CA VAL A 99 1.42 13.46 -3.56
C VAL A 99 2.85 13.01 -3.25
N THR A 100 3.05 11.99 -2.42
CA THR A 100 4.40 11.48 -2.12
C THR A 100 5.08 10.85 -3.32
N GLY A 101 4.32 10.29 -4.25
CA GLY A 101 4.88 9.74 -5.49
C GLY A 101 5.26 10.79 -6.53
N LEU A 102 4.76 12.03 -6.40
CA LEU A 102 5.10 13.16 -7.26
C LEU A 102 6.26 14.02 -6.71
N LEU A 103 6.54 13.93 -5.40
CA LEU A 103 7.64 14.63 -4.72
C LEU A 103 8.97 13.88 -4.89
#